data_AF-B5VVL7-F1
#
_entry.id   AF-B5VVL7-F1
#
_cell.length_a   1.000
_cell.length_b   1.000
_cell.length_c   1.000
_cell.angle_alpha   90.00
_cell.angle_beta   90.00
_cell.angle_gamma   90.00
#
_symmetry.space_group_name_H-M   'P 1'
#
loop_
_entity.id
_entity.type
_entity.pdbx_description
1 polymer ?
#
loop_
_entity_poly.entity_id
_entity_poly.type
_entity_poly.pdbx_seq_one_letter_code
_entity_poly.pdbx_strand_id
1 'polypeptide(L)'
;MMAKCPVCETEYTPNEVETCSVCGYDLTPYPPVIGGIPSGFLEKEKKRIAAAKRVWQLSQSQVESAQLMVSHLQSQLDETTRKIDGFTTTQSRLESQIEAIASQLESQIEAIASQSQSRLESQIEAIASQLQSQNEAIASQLESQVKAIASQSQSRLESQIEAIASQLQSQNEAIASQLQSQNEAIASQLQSQNEAIASQSQSRLESQVKAIASQLQSQSSQIEAIASQLQSQNEAIASQLQSQNEAIASQSQSRLESQRKAIASHLKSQRKAIASQPKQISKPVPTTRILSSSGFDYTQLKRLLKSGQWKAADEETAKMMLAVAGKTQREYLDDDDIKNFPCQDLRIIDGLWVKHSNGRFGFSVQKQIYINCGGKPDGSYPGDTIWKRYCDEVGWRVNGSYLSWSNCTFSAAARRGHLPAIAELWGEVGVIGVRRRVVSSLAHRLVTCSI
;
A
#
# COMPACT_ATOMS: atom_id res chain seq x y z
N MET A 1 31.22 -78.13 148.82
CA MET A 1 30.90 -76.69 148.91
C MET A 1 31.33 -76.04 147.61
N MET A 2 30.50 -75.19 147.02
CA MET A 2 30.96 -74.30 145.95
C MET A 2 31.61 -73.06 146.59
N ALA A 3 32.65 -72.54 145.96
CA ALA A 3 33.31 -71.30 146.37
C ALA A 3 32.85 -70.14 145.48
N LYS A 4 33.01 -68.90 145.95
CA LYS A 4 32.76 -67.69 145.17
C LYS A 4 34.07 -67.09 144.73
N CYS A 5 34.16 -66.64 143.48
CA CYS A 5 35.32 -65.91 142.98
C CYS A 5 35.54 -64.66 143.85
N PRO A 6 36.74 -64.40 144.39
CA PRO A 6 36.98 -63.26 145.27
C PRO A 6 36.93 -61.91 144.56
N VAL A 7 36.72 -61.88 143.23
CA VAL A 7 36.64 -60.67 142.40
C VAL A 7 35.22 -60.37 141.92
N CYS A 8 34.56 -61.32 141.26
CA CYS A 8 33.22 -61.14 140.67
C CYS A 8 32.10 -61.92 141.37
N GLU A 9 32.42 -62.69 142.42
CA GLU A 9 31.48 -63.43 143.29
C GLU A 9 30.64 -64.54 142.60
N THR A 10 30.89 -64.78 141.31
CA THR A 10 30.47 -65.98 140.56
C THR A 10 30.89 -67.26 141.29
N GLU A 11 29.98 -68.23 141.35
CA GLU A 11 30.21 -69.51 142.02
C GLU A 11 30.99 -70.49 141.12
N TYR A 12 31.89 -71.27 141.73
CA TYR A 12 32.72 -72.26 141.07
C TYR A 12 33.00 -73.47 141.97
N THR A 13 33.41 -74.57 141.36
CA THR A 13 33.86 -75.80 142.02
C THR A 13 35.38 -75.74 142.31
N PRO A 14 35.81 -75.78 143.60
CA PRO A 14 37.23 -75.79 143.94
C PRO A 14 37.98 -76.97 143.31
N ASN A 15 39.20 -76.72 142.85
CA ASN A 15 40.11 -77.67 142.20
C ASN A 15 39.70 -78.17 140.79
N GLU A 16 38.57 -77.74 140.22
CA GLU A 16 38.19 -78.08 138.83
C GLU A 16 38.53 -76.97 137.82
N VAL A 17 38.68 -75.72 138.27
CA VAL A 17 39.00 -74.56 137.42
C VAL A 17 40.10 -73.69 138.03
N GLU A 18 41.16 -73.43 137.26
CA GLU A 18 42.29 -72.59 137.66
C GLU A 18 41.99 -71.09 137.53
N THR A 19 41.01 -70.70 136.71
CA THR A 19 40.60 -69.29 136.53
C THR A 19 39.08 -69.13 136.50
N CYS A 20 38.60 -67.95 136.88
CA CYS A 20 37.18 -67.63 136.88
C CYS A 20 36.67 -67.33 135.47
N SER A 21 35.66 -68.06 135.01
CA SER A 21 35.02 -67.92 133.69
C SER A 21 34.42 -66.53 133.41
N VAL A 22 34.10 -65.75 134.44
CA VAL A 22 33.46 -64.42 134.30
C VAL A 22 34.46 -63.27 134.29
N CYS A 23 35.52 -63.33 135.11
CA CYS A 23 36.48 -62.21 135.26
C CYS A 23 37.96 -62.56 135.03
N GLY A 24 38.28 -63.81 134.67
CA GLY A 24 39.64 -64.27 134.41
C GLY A 24 40.56 -64.37 135.63
N TYR A 25 40.07 -64.08 136.85
CA TYR A 25 40.89 -64.13 138.06
C TYR A 25 41.31 -65.56 138.42
N ASP A 26 42.57 -65.73 138.80
CA ASP A 26 43.19 -66.99 139.24
C ASP A 26 42.54 -67.52 140.54
N LEU A 27 42.09 -68.76 140.51
CA LEU A 27 41.37 -69.44 141.60
C LEU A 27 42.21 -70.55 142.25
N THR A 28 43.47 -70.72 141.83
CA THR A 28 44.37 -71.78 142.30
C THR A 28 44.61 -71.69 143.81
N PRO A 29 44.24 -72.71 144.62
CA PRO A 29 44.43 -72.65 146.07
C PRO A 29 45.92 -72.60 146.46
N TYR A 30 46.27 -71.75 147.43
CA TYR A 30 47.63 -71.70 147.95
C TYR A 30 48.02 -73.03 148.62
N PRO A 31 49.22 -73.59 148.34
CA PRO A 31 49.67 -74.83 148.94
C PRO A 31 49.84 -74.70 150.47
N PRO A 32 49.53 -75.75 151.25
CA PRO A 32 49.55 -75.68 152.71
C PRO A 32 50.97 -75.57 153.27
N VAL A 33 51.27 -74.44 153.92
CA VAL A 33 52.59 -74.17 154.53
C VAL A 33 52.57 -74.45 156.04
N ILE A 34 53.43 -75.36 156.50
CA ILE A 34 53.63 -75.66 157.92
C ILE A 34 54.22 -74.42 158.62
N GLY A 35 53.50 -73.87 159.59
CA GLY A 35 53.81 -72.59 160.25
C GLY A 35 52.81 -71.47 159.93
N GLY A 36 51.92 -71.66 158.95
CA GLY A 36 50.89 -70.70 158.57
C GLY A 36 51.36 -69.66 157.53
N ILE A 37 50.41 -69.09 156.80
CA ILE A 37 50.69 -68.09 155.75
C ILE A 37 51.10 -66.76 156.42
N PRO A 38 52.27 -66.17 156.09
CA PRO A 38 52.70 -64.92 156.70
C PRO A 38 51.69 -63.79 156.52
N SER A 39 51.40 -63.04 157.59
CA SER A 39 50.39 -61.98 157.60
C SER A 39 50.64 -60.89 156.53
N GLY A 40 51.90 -60.54 156.27
CA GLY A 40 52.28 -59.61 155.20
C GLY A 40 51.99 -60.13 153.78
N PHE A 41 51.96 -61.44 153.57
CA PHE A 41 51.56 -62.05 152.29
C PHE A 41 50.03 -62.00 152.13
N LEU A 42 49.28 -62.40 153.15
CA LEU A 42 47.82 -62.25 153.19
C LEU A 42 47.39 -60.80 152.94
N GLU A 43 48.10 -59.83 153.50
CA GLU A 43 47.81 -58.39 153.30
C GLU A 43 48.19 -57.91 151.89
N LYS A 44 49.20 -58.51 151.25
CA LYS A 44 49.52 -58.27 149.82
C LYS A 44 48.46 -58.89 148.90
N GLU A 45 47.93 -60.06 149.25
CA GLU A 45 46.92 -60.73 148.44
C GLU A 45 45.54 -60.08 148.57
N LYS A 46 45.13 -59.64 149.76
CA LYS A 46 43.97 -58.74 149.92
C LYS A 46 44.08 -57.52 149.00
N LYS A 47 45.29 -56.94 148.84
CA LYS A 47 45.53 -55.79 147.95
C LYS A 47 45.48 -56.18 146.46
N ARG A 48 45.90 -57.39 146.07
CA ARG A 48 45.73 -57.93 144.71
C ARG A 48 44.26 -58.21 144.39
N ILE A 49 43.53 -58.89 145.27
CA ILE A 49 42.08 -59.10 145.18
C ILE A 49 41.35 -57.76 145.09
N ALA A 50 41.68 -56.78 145.95
CA ALA A 50 41.07 -55.45 145.91
C ALA A 50 41.41 -54.66 144.63
N ALA A 51 42.61 -54.86 144.05
CA ALA A 51 42.96 -54.28 142.76
C ALA A 51 42.17 -54.94 141.62
N ALA A 52 42.06 -56.26 141.61
CA ALA A 52 41.27 -57.00 140.64
C ALA A 52 39.77 -56.69 140.75
N LYS A 53 39.22 -56.54 141.96
CA LYS A 53 37.85 -56.00 142.18
C LYS A 53 37.67 -54.62 141.55
N ARG A 54 38.61 -53.69 141.75
CA ARG A 54 38.54 -52.35 141.13
C ARG A 54 38.61 -52.42 139.60
N VAL A 55 39.51 -53.23 139.03
CA VAL A 55 39.61 -53.43 137.57
C VAL A 55 38.33 -54.05 137.02
N TRP A 56 37.76 -55.05 137.70
CA TRP A 56 36.49 -55.66 137.33
C TRP A 56 35.34 -54.65 137.37
N GLN A 57 35.18 -53.91 138.46
CA GLN A 57 34.16 -52.86 138.59
C GLN A 57 34.30 -51.76 137.53
N LEU A 58 35.53 -51.33 137.23
CA LEU A 58 35.81 -50.40 136.13
C LEU A 58 35.43 -50.99 134.76
N SER A 59 35.72 -52.28 134.51
CA SER A 59 35.35 -52.94 133.26
C SER A 59 33.83 -53.07 133.10
N GLN A 60 33.08 -53.36 134.18
CA GLN A 60 31.62 -53.40 134.14
C GLN A 60 31.05 -52.00 133.88
N SER A 61 31.54 -50.97 134.56
CA SER A 61 31.13 -49.57 134.31
C SER A 61 31.49 -49.09 132.88
N GLN A 62 32.60 -49.57 132.30
CA GLN A 62 32.93 -49.33 130.90
C GLN A 62 31.98 -50.07 129.93
N VAL A 63 31.56 -51.30 130.26
CA VAL A 63 30.57 -52.06 129.48
C VAL A 63 29.19 -51.39 129.54
N GLU A 64 28.73 -50.95 130.72
CA GLU A 64 27.50 -50.16 130.88
C GLU A 64 27.56 -48.85 130.08
N SER A 65 28.69 -48.12 130.16
CA SER A 65 28.91 -46.89 129.40
C SER A 65 28.90 -47.15 127.89
N ALA A 66 29.54 -48.23 127.42
CA ALA A 66 29.52 -48.65 126.02
C ALA A 66 28.12 -49.08 125.56
N GLN A 67 27.35 -49.77 126.40
CA GLN A 67 25.95 -50.14 126.11
C GLN A 67 25.07 -48.89 125.96
N LEU A 68 25.25 -47.88 126.82
CA LEU A 68 24.57 -46.58 126.69
C LEU A 68 24.97 -45.85 125.39
N MET A 69 26.26 -45.87 125.02
CA MET A 69 26.70 -45.31 123.72
C MET A 69 26.11 -46.07 122.54
N VAL A 70 26.07 -47.41 122.56
CA VAL A 70 25.45 -48.23 121.52
C VAL A 70 23.96 -47.94 121.40
N SER A 71 23.24 -47.84 122.52
CA SER A 71 21.81 -47.50 122.54
C SER A 71 21.55 -46.10 122.00
N HIS A 72 22.45 -45.13 122.27
CA HIS A 72 22.36 -43.78 121.71
C HIS A 72 22.63 -43.77 120.20
N LEU A 73 23.66 -44.49 119.73
CA LEU A 73 23.98 -44.62 118.31
C LEU A 73 22.88 -45.36 117.53
N GLN A 74 22.23 -46.36 118.13
CA GLN A 74 21.06 -47.03 117.55
C GLN A 74 19.89 -46.06 117.43
N SER A 75 19.58 -45.26 118.46
CA SER A 75 18.55 -44.23 118.41
C SER A 75 18.83 -43.15 117.36
N GLN A 76 20.10 -42.77 117.16
CA GLN A 76 20.53 -41.87 116.07
C GLN A 76 20.40 -42.54 114.69
N LEU A 77 20.69 -43.84 114.57
CA LEU A 77 20.54 -44.59 113.33
C LEU A 77 19.06 -44.72 112.92
N ASP A 78 18.18 -45.09 113.85
CA ASP A 78 16.73 -45.13 113.61
C ASP A 78 16.19 -43.77 113.15
N GLU A 79 16.64 -42.68 113.78
CA GLU A 79 16.22 -41.31 113.48
C GLU A 79 16.81 -40.77 112.16
N THR A 80 17.97 -41.26 111.72
CA THR A 80 18.51 -40.96 110.38
C THR A 80 17.85 -41.82 109.30
N THR A 81 17.55 -43.09 109.57
CA THR A 81 16.77 -43.95 108.67
C THR A 81 15.39 -43.35 108.40
N ARG A 82 14.63 -42.94 109.43
CA ARG A 82 13.33 -42.25 109.25
C ARG A 82 13.43 -40.99 108.39
N LYS A 83 14.54 -40.25 108.48
CA LYS A 83 14.79 -39.06 107.65
C LYS A 83 15.09 -39.46 106.20
N ILE A 84 15.85 -40.52 105.97
CA ILE A 84 16.10 -41.08 104.63
C ILE A 84 14.77 -41.56 104.02
N ASP A 85 13.97 -42.34 104.74
CA ASP A 85 12.64 -42.80 104.29
C ASP A 85 11.72 -41.62 103.94
N GLY A 86 11.74 -40.57 104.77
CA GLY A 86 11.03 -39.31 104.53
C GLY A 86 11.54 -38.59 103.27
N PHE A 87 12.86 -38.48 103.08
CA PHE A 87 13.45 -37.89 101.88
C PHE A 87 13.10 -38.68 100.62
N THR A 88 13.25 -40.00 100.63
CA THR A 88 12.85 -40.89 99.51
C THR A 88 11.37 -40.74 99.19
N THR A 89 10.49 -40.68 100.20
CA THR A 89 9.06 -40.42 100.00
C THR A 89 8.81 -39.05 99.35
N THR A 90 9.54 -38.00 99.77
CA THR A 90 9.42 -36.68 99.13
C THR A 90 10.01 -36.65 97.72
N GLN A 91 11.08 -37.40 97.44
CA GLN A 91 11.67 -37.53 96.12
C GLN A 91 10.69 -38.19 95.14
N SER A 92 10.16 -39.37 95.47
CA SER A 92 9.19 -40.06 94.60
C SER A 92 7.94 -39.20 94.34
N ARG A 93 7.48 -38.44 95.34
CA ARG A 93 6.39 -37.48 95.17
C ARG A 93 6.76 -36.34 94.20
N LEU A 94 7.98 -35.82 94.27
CA LEU A 94 8.46 -34.79 93.35
C LEU A 94 8.65 -35.34 91.92
N GLU A 95 9.15 -36.57 91.77
CA GLU A 95 9.29 -37.25 90.49
C GLU A 95 7.93 -37.42 89.80
N SER A 96 6.91 -37.95 90.51
CA SER A 96 5.54 -38.03 89.98
C SER A 96 4.90 -36.66 89.71
N GLN A 97 5.27 -35.60 90.44
CA GLN A 97 4.83 -34.24 90.14
C GLN A 97 5.48 -33.68 88.87
N ILE A 98 6.77 -33.95 88.65
CA ILE A 98 7.49 -33.56 87.43
C ILE A 98 6.92 -34.29 86.21
N GLU A 99 6.68 -35.60 86.32
CA GLU A 99 6.08 -36.41 85.26
C GLU A 99 4.67 -35.92 84.89
N ALA A 100 3.80 -35.67 85.88
CA ALA A 100 2.47 -35.13 85.65
C ALA A 100 2.50 -33.72 84.99
N ILE A 101 3.44 -32.85 85.40
CA ILE A 101 3.63 -31.53 84.79
C ILE A 101 4.16 -31.67 83.34
N ALA A 102 5.06 -32.62 83.06
CA ALA A 102 5.58 -32.86 81.72
C ALA A 102 4.46 -33.28 80.76
N SER A 103 3.67 -34.30 81.09
CA SER A 103 2.54 -34.73 80.26
C SER A 103 1.45 -33.66 80.12
N GLN A 104 1.24 -32.83 81.15
CA GLN A 104 0.34 -31.67 81.04
C GLN A 104 0.88 -30.61 80.06
N LEU A 105 2.19 -30.34 80.07
CA LEU A 105 2.79 -29.39 79.12
C LEU A 105 2.80 -29.94 77.69
N GLU A 106 3.11 -31.22 77.49
CA GLU A 106 3.07 -31.88 76.18
C GLU A 106 1.67 -31.82 75.56
N SER A 107 0.64 -32.21 76.30
CA SER A 107 -0.76 -32.14 75.84
C SER A 107 -1.25 -30.70 75.60
N GLN A 108 -0.77 -29.72 76.36
CA GLN A 108 -1.04 -28.29 76.08
C GLN A 108 -0.33 -27.80 74.81
N ILE A 109 0.91 -28.22 74.57
CA ILE A 109 1.67 -27.88 73.35
C ILE A 109 0.99 -28.48 72.11
N GLU A 110 0.59 -29.75 72.16
CA GLU A 110 -0.11 -30.42 71.05
C GLU A 110 -1.47 -29.76 70.77
N ALA A 111 -2.26 -29.46 71.80
CA ALA A 111 -3.54 -28.75 71.66
C ALA A 111 -3.37 -27.34 71.05
N ILE A 112 -2.37 -26.57 71.50
CA ILE A 112 -2.05 -25.24 70.95
C ILE A 112 -1.59 -25.35 69.48
N ALA A 113 -0.75 -26.34 69.17
CA ALA A 113 -0.29 -26.59 67.80
C ALA A 113 -1.49 -26.89 66.88
N SER A 114 -2.33 -27.88 67.23
CA SER A 114 -3.53 -28.25 66.45
C SER A 114 -4.53 -27.09 66.30
N GLN A 115 -4.74 -26.30 67.35
CA GLN A 115 -5.62 -25.12 67.29
C GLN A 115 -5.03 -24.02 66.40
N SER A 116 -3.71 -23.81 66.44
CA SER A 116 -3.04 -22.82 65.60
C SER A 116 -3.05 -23.22 64.12
N GLN A 117 -2.81 -24.50 63.80
CA GLN A 117 -2.84 -25.03 62.44
C GLN A 117 -4.23 -24.90 61.82
N SER A 118 -5.26 -25.46 62.46
CA SER A 118 -6.65 -25.40 61.96
C SER A 118 -7.18 -23.97 61.81
N ARG A 119 -6.72 -23.03 62.67
CA ARG A 119 -7.00 -21.60 62.53
C ARG A 119 -6.28 -20.96 61.33
N LEU A 120 -5.04 -21.34 61.05
CA LEU A 120 -4.30 -20.84 59.88
C LEU A 120 -4.89 -21.42 58.58
N GLU A 121 -5.21 -22.71 58.54
CA GLU A 121 -5.83 -23.37 57.39
C GLU A 121 -7.18 -22.72 57.01
N SER A 122 -8.07 -22.54 57.98
CA SER A 122 -9.36 -21.86 57.75
C SER A 122 -9.21 -20.37 57.38
N GLN A 123 -8.18 -19.67 57.87
CA GLN A 123 -7.85 -18.32 57.41
C GLN A 123 -7.33 -18.29 55.97
N ILE A 124 -6.50 -19.26 55.56
CA ILE A 124 -5.99 -19.39 54.19
C ILE A 124 -7.14 -19.70 53.21
N GLU A 125 -8.03 -20.62 53.57
CA GLU A 125 -9.19 -20.99 52.74
C GLU A 125 -10.18 -19.82 52.56
N ALA A 126 -10.43 -19.05 53.62
CA ALA A 126 -11.24 -17.82 53.56
C ALA A 126 -10.61 -16.75 52.65
N ILE A 127 -9.29 -16.52 52.77
CA ILE A 127 -8.55 -15.57 51.92
C ILE A 127 -8.54 -16.03 50.46
N ALA A 128 -8.34 -17.32 50.19
CA ALA A 128 -8.38 -17.87 48.83
C ALA A 128 -9.76 -17.69 48.19
N SER A 129 -10.83 -17.98 48.93
CA SER A 129 -12.23 -17.79 48.49
C SER A 129 -12.55 -16.31 48.22
N GLN A 130 -12.05 -15.40 49.06
CA GLN A 130 -12.20 -13.96 48.86
C GLN A 130 -11.44 -13.46 47.63
N LEU A 131 -10.21 -13.93 47.41
CA LEU A 131 -9.42 -13.57 46.21
C LEU A 131 -10.04 -14.14 44.93
N GLN A 132 -10.56 -15.36 44.95
CA GLN A 132 -11.28 -15.93 43.80
C GLN A 132 -12.50 -15.09 43.42
N SER A 133 -13.40 -14.83 44.38
CA SER A 133 -14.60 -14.03 44.12
C SER A 133 -14.30 -12.58 43.70
N GLN A 134 -13.22 -11.98 44.21
CA GLN A 134 -12.73 -10.69 43.72
C GLN A 134 -12.22 -10.77 42.27
N ASN A 135 -11.47 -11.80 41.91
CA ASN A 135 -10.99 -11.98 40.53
C ASN A 135 -12.14 -12.22 39.54
N GLU A 136 -13.15 -13.01 39.91
CA GLU A 136 -14.36 -13.25 39.11
C GLU A 136 -15.18 -11.96 38.92
N ALA A 137 -15.32 -11.14 39.95
CA ALA A 137 -15.97 -9.83 39.88
C ALA A 137 -15.19 -8.85 38.98
N ILE A 138 -13.86 -8.78 39.11
CA ILE A 138 -12.99 -7.94 38.28
C ILE A 138 -13.06 -8.37 36.81
N ALA A 139 -13.02 -9.68 36.52
CA ALA A 139 -13.15 -10.21 35.16
C ALA A 139 -14.51 -9.84 34.54
N SER A 140 -15.60 -10.05 35.28
CA SER A 140 -16.96 -9.67 34.86
C SER A 140 -17.11 -8.17 34.61
N GLN A 141 -16.50 -7.34 35.46
CA GLN A 141 -16.48 -5.89 35.28
C GLN A 141 -15.70 -5.50 34.03
N LEU A 142 -14.51 -6.07 33.80
CA LEU A 142 -13.69 -5.80 32.61
C LEU A 142 -14.42 -6.21 31.32
N GLU A 143 -15.06 -7.37 31.28
CA GLU A 143 -15.86 -7.80 30.12
C GLU A 143 -16.99 -6.81 29.83
N SER A 144 -17.72 -6.38 30.86
CA SER A 144 -18.80 -5.40 30.72
C SER A 144 -18.31 -4.04 30.19
N GLN A 145 -17.13 -3.59 30.64
CA GLN A 145 -16.51 -2.34 30.18
C GLN A 145 -16.02 -2.46 28.73
N VAL A 146 -15.36 -3.55 28.36
CA VAL A 146 -14.93 -3.82 26.97
C VAL A 146 -16.13 -3.85 26.03
N LYS A 147 -17.23 -4.50 26.43
CA LYS A 147 -18.47 -4.56 25.64
C LYS A 147 -19.17 -3.20 25.49
N ALA A 148 -19.16 -2.38 26.54
CA ALA A 148 -19.69 -1.01 26.50
C ALA A 148 -18.85 -0.11 25.58
N ILE A 149 -17.51 -0.16 25.70
CA ILE A 149 -16.57 0.59 24.86
C ILE A 149 -16.71 0.15 23.39
N ALA A 150 -16.83 -1.15 23.11
CA ALA A 150 -17.05 -1.66 21.76
C ALA A 150 -18.33 -1.07 21.15
N SER A 151 -19.48 -1.20 21.84
CA SER A 151 -20.77 -0.66 21.38
C SER A 151 -20.75 0.87 21.19
N GLN A 152 -20.08 1.61 22.09
CA GLN A 152 -19.92 3.06 21.98
C GLN A 152 -19.01 3.45 20.80
N SER A 153 -17.94 2.69 20.55
CA SER A 153 -17.05 2.93 19.42
C SER A 153 -17.72 2.64 18.07
N GLN A 154 -18.52 1.57 17.99
CA GLN A 154 -19.28 1.19 16.81
C GLN A 154 -20.31 2.26 16.44
N SER A 155 -21.20 2.62 17.37
CA SER A 155 -22.23 3.65 17.14
C SER A 155 -21.65 5.04 16.81
N ARG A 156 -20.46 5.36 17.35
CA ARG A 156 -19.72 6.57 16.98
C ARG A 156 -19.14 6.51 15.56
N LEU A 157 -18.64 5.35 15.12
CA LEU A 157 -18.16 5.16 13.75
C LEU A 157 -19.32 5.18 12.74
N GLU A 158 -20.44 4.52 13.06
CA GLU A 158 -21.65 4.49 12.22
C GLU A 158 -22.20 5.91 11.99
N SER A 159 -22.38 6.70 13.05
CA SER A 159 -22.83 8.10 12.95
C SER A 159 -21.82 9.02 12.27
N GLN A 160 -20.51 8.76 12.37
CA GLN A 160 -19.49 9.47 11.59
C GLN A 160 -19.55 9.12 10.09
N ILE A 161 -19.80 7.85 9.74
CA ILE A 161 -19.97 7.41 8.34
C ILE A 161 -21.23 8.03 7.73
N GLU A 162 -22.35 8.04 8.44
CA GLU A 162 -23.61 8.65 7.99
C GLU A 162 -23.49 10.17 7.78
N ALA A 163 -22.79 10.87 8.68
CA ALA A 163 -22.50 12.30 8.52
C ALA A 163 -21.61 12.58 7.29
N ILE A 164 -20.56 11.78 7.08
CA ILE A 164 -19.67 11.90 5.91
C ILE A 164 -20.43 11.58 4.61
N ALA A 165 -21.28 10.56 4.59
CA ALA A 165 -22.12 10.23 3.43
C ALA A 165 -23.08 11.38 3.08
N SER A 166 -23.74 11.97 4.08
CA SER A 166 -24.63 13.12 3.92
C SER A 166 -23.89 14.37 3.40
N GLN A 167 -22.66 14.60 3.89
CA GLN A 167 -21.80 15.68 3.40
C GLN A 167 -21.35 15.46 1.95
N LEU A 168 -20.98 14.23 1.57
CA LEU A 168 -20.61 13.90 0.19
C LEU A 168 -21.81 14.00 -0.77
N GLN A 169 -23.01 13.60 -0.34
CA GLN A 169 -24.23 13.76 -1.14
C GLN A 169 -24.52 15.24 -1.42
N SER A 170 -24.59 16.07 -0.38
CA SER A 170 -24.86 17.51 -0.54
C SER A 170 -23.78 18.24 -1.34
N GLN A 171 -22.51 17.82 -1.24
CA GLN A 171 -21.44 18.31 -2.13
C GLN A 171 -21.65 17.91 -3.59
N ASN A 172 -22.06 16.67 -3.87
CA ASN A 172 -22.35 16.22 -5.24
C ASN A 172 -23.56 16.96 -5.85
N GLU A 173 -24.61 17.20 -5.07
CA GLU A 173 -25.79 17.97 -5.48
C GLU A 173 -25.44 19.44 -5.79
N ALA A 174 -24.58 20.06 -4.97
CA ALA A 174 -24.07 21.41 -5.21
C ALA A 174 -23.19 21.48 -6.48
N ILE A 175 -22.30 20.50 -6.69
CA ILE A 175 -21.45 20.41 -7.89
C ILE A 175 -22.31 20.22 -9.15
N ALA A 176 -23.33 19.36 -9.11
CA ALA A 176 -24.26 19.16 -10.23
C ALA A 176 -25.01 20.46 -10.58
N SER A 177 -25.50 21.20 -9.57
CA SER A 177 -26.18 22.48 -9.73
C SER A 177 -25.25 23.57 -10.31
N GLN A 178 -23.99 23.58 -9.90
CA GLN A 178 -22.97 24.48 -10.43
C GLN A 178 -22.62 24.15 -11.89
N LEU A 179 -22.50 22.87 -12.25
CA LEU A 179 -22.25 22.45 -13.63
C LEU A 179 -23.45 22.75 -14.55
N GLN A 180 -24.68 22.58 -14.06
CA GLN A 180 -25.88 22.96 -14.82
C GLN A 180 -25.91 24.46 -15.12
N SER A 181 -25.78 25.32 -14.11
CA SER A 181 -25.79 26.78 -14.29
C SER A 181 -24.62 27.28 -15.15
N GLN A 182 -23.44 26.63 -15.09
CA GLN A 182 -22.35 26.91 -16.03
C GLN A 182 -22.69 26.53 -17.47
N ASN A 183 -23.33 25.38 -17.71
CA ASN A 183 -23.76 24.97 -19.05
C ASN A 183 -24.84 25.92 -19.62
N GLU A 184 -25.80 26.36 -18.80
CA GLU A 184 -26.83 27.33 -19.20
C GLU A 184 -26.23 28.71 -19.55
N ALA A 185 -25.24 29.17 -18.77
CA ALA A 185 -24.50 30.39 -19.07
C ALA A 185 -23.68 30.28 -20.37
N ILE A 186 -22.99 29.15 -20.59
CA ILE A 186 -22.22 28.90 -21.82
C ILE A 186 -23.15 28.84 -23.04
N ALA A 187 -24.30 28.17 -22.94
CA ALA A 187 -25.29 28.13 -24.01
C ALA A 187 -25.82 29.53 -24.37
N SER A 188 -26.15 30.34 -23.37
CA SER A 188 -26.58 31.74 -23.54
C SER A 188 -25.51 32.62 -24.18
N GLN A 189 -24.24 32.42 -23.82
CA GLN A 189 -23.11 33.12 -24.41
C GLN A 189 -22.87 32.70 -25.87
N LEU A 190 -22.98 31.40 -26.19
CA LEU A 190 -22.88 30.92 -27.57
C LEU A 190 -24.03 31.41 -28.46
N GLN A 191 -25.26 31.47 -27.93
CA GLN A 191 -26.40 32.03 -28.65
C GLN A 191 -26.17 33.51 -29.01
N SER A 192 -25.87 34.34 -28.01
CA SER A 192 -25.64 35.78 -28.23
C SER A 192 -24.43 36.07 -29.14
N GLN A 193 -23.39 35.23 -29.09
CA GLN A 193 -22.28 35.30 -30.06
C GLN A 193 -22.73 34.95 -31.49
N ASN A 194 -23.55 33.91 -31.67
CA ASN A 194 -24.09 33.55 -32.99
C ASN A 194 -25.00 34.65 -33.56
N GLU A 195 -25.87 35.24 -32.75
CA GLU A 195 -26.74 36.36 -33.14
C GLU A 195 -25.93 37.62 -33.54
N ALA A 196 -24.86 37.93 -32.80
CA ALA A 196 -23.95 39.01 -33.13
C ALA A 196 -23.16 38.75 -34.44
N ILE A 197 -22.65 37.53 -34.63
CA ILE A 197 -21.94 37.11 -35.86
C ILE A 197 -22.88 37.17 -37.06
N ALA A 198 -24.12 36.69 -36.93
CA ALA A 198 -25.13 36.77 -37.98
C ALA A 198 -25.39 38.24 -38.38
N SER A 199 -25.68 39.10 -37.40
CA SER A 199 -25.93 40.54 -37.60
C SER A 199 -24.74 41.26 -38.25
N GLN A 200 -23.51 40.94 -37.83
CA GLN A 200 -22.30 41.50 -38.42
C GLN A 200 -22.06 40.98 -39.85
N SER A 201 -22.38 39.72 -40.13
CA SER A 201 -22.26 39.14 -41.48
C SER A 201 -23.26 39.76 -42.46
N GLN A 202 -24.52 39.95 -42.04
CA GLN A 202 -25.57 40.56 -42.85
C GLN A 202 -25.25 42.02 -43.17
N SER A 203 -24.96 42.85 -42.17
CA SER A 203 -24.63 44.28 -42.39
C SER A 203 -23.36 44.45 -43.26
N ARG A 204 -22.39 43.53 -43.15
CA ARG A 204 -21.23 43.49 -44.05
C ARG A 204 -21.63 43.13 -45.48
N LEU A 205 -22.45 42.10 -45.69
CA LEU A 205 -22.96 41.73 -47.02
C LEU A 205 -23.77 42.87 -47.66
N GLU A 206 -24.67 43.51 -46.92
CA GLU A 206 -25.44 44.68 -47.39
C GLU A 206 -24.51 45.82 -47.83
N SER A 207 -23.45 46.11 -47.06
CA SER A 207 -22.45 47.13 -47.44
C SER A 207 -21.69 46.77 -48.71
N GLN A 208 -21.36 45.48 -48.92
CA GLN A 208 -20.68 44.99 -50.11
C GLN A 208 -21.58 45.01 -51.34
N VAL A 209 -22.85 44.57 -51.21
CA VAL A 209 -23.86 44.64 -52.28
C VAL A 209 -24.08 46.10 -52.71
N LYS A 210 -24.17 47.03 -51.75
CA LYS A 210 -24.32 48.46 -52.06
C LYS A 210 -23.11 49.03 -52.80
N ALA A 211 -21.89 48.67 -52.39
CA ALA A 211 -20.67 49.08 -53.08
C ALA A 211 -20.58 48.52 -54.51
N ILE A 212 -20.92 47.23 -54.71
CA ILE A 212 -20.97 46.59 -56.02
C ILE A 212 -22.01 47.26 -56.92
N ALA A 213 -23.21 47.57 -56.39
CA ALA A 213 -24.26 48.26 -57.14
C ALA A 213 -23.81 49.65 -57.62
N SER A 214 -23.18 50.46 -56.75
CA SER A 214 -22.62 51.76 -57.15
C SER A 214 -21.49 51.63 -58.18
N GLN A 215 -20.66 50.59 -58.09
CA GLN A 215 -19.60 50.34 -59.07
C GLN A 215 -20.15 49.89 -60.44
N LEU A 216 -21.17 49.03 -60.46
CA LEU A 216 -21.89 48.65 -61.69
C LEU A 216 -22.58 49.85 -62.34
N GLN A 217 -23.21 50.72 -61.54
CA GLN A 217 -23.83 51.94 -62.07
C GLN A 217 -22.80 52.90 -62.69
N SER A 218 -21.63 53.06 -62.03
CA SER A 218 -20.51 53.84 -62.60
C SER A 218 -19.98 53.24 -63.91
N GLN A 219 -19.87 51.90 -64.00
CA GLN A 219 -19.49 51.21 -65.24
C GLN A 219 -20.54 51.39 -66.35
N SER A 220 -21.84 51.38 -66.01
CA SER A 220 -22.92 51.64 -66.99
C SER A 220 -22.76 53.03 -67.62
N SER A 221 -22.58 54.08 -66.81
CA SER A 221 -22.37 55.44 -67.33
C SER A 221 -21.06 55.61 -68.10
N GLN A 222 -20.01 54.83 -67.79
CA GLN A 222 -18.80 54.78 -68.62
C GLN A 222 -19.08 54.13 -70.00
N ILE A 223 -19.89 53.06 -70.05
CA ILE A 223 -20.28 52.40 -71.30
C ILE A 223 -21.15 53.35 -72.16
N GLU A 224 -22.10 54.08 -71.56
CA GLU A 224 -22.92 55.09 -72.24
C GLU A 224 -22.08 56.24 -72.81
N ALA A 225 -21.08 56.72 -72.05
CA ALA A 225 -20.14 57.74 -72.53
C ALA A 225 -19.28 57.23 -73.69
N ILE A 226 -18.76 56.00 -73.61
CA ILE A 226 -17.99 55.36 -74.70
C ILE A 226 -18.87 55.18 -75.95
N ALA A 227 -20.12 54.73 -75.80
CA ALA A 227 -21.05 54.60 -76.93
C ALA A 227 -21.34 55.95 -77.61
N SER A 228 -21.55 57.01 -76.82
CA SER A 228 -21.76 58.38 -77.31
C SER A 228 -20.52 58.94 -78.03
N GLN A 229 -19.32 58.62 -77.53
CA GLN A 229 -18.06 59.01 -78.16
C GLN A 229 -17.79 58.22 -79.46
N LEU A 230 -18.16 56.93 -79.51
CA LEU A 230 -18.10 56.14 -80.75
C LEU A 230 -19.11 56.63 -81.79
N GLN A 231 -20.31 57.05 -81.39
CA GLN A 231 -21.30 57.64 -82.30
C GLN A 231 -20.76 58.94 -82.93
N SER A 232 -20.31 59.89 -82.10
CA SER A 232 -19.76 61.17 -82.61
C SER A 232 -18.49 60.98 -83.44
N GLN A 233 -17.66 59.97 -83.14
CA GLN A 233 -16.56 59.55 -84.02
C GLN A 233 -17.05 59.02 -85.38
N ASN A 234 -18.10 58.18 -85.40
CA ASN A 234 -18.67 57.68 -86.65
C ASN A 234 -19.29 58.81 -87.50
N GLU A 235 -19.98 59.77 -86.88
CA GLU A 235 -20.54 60.95 -87.55
C GLU A 235 -19.43 61.86 -88.13
N ALA A 236 -18.35 62.09 -87.36
CA ALA A 236 -17.18 62.82 -87.84
C ALA A 236 -16.46 62.10 -88.98
N ILE A 237 -16.29 60.77 -88.90
CA ILE A 237 -15.71 59.94 -89.97
C ILE A 237 -16.60 60.00 -91.23
N ALA A 238 -17.93 59.95 -91.09
CA ALA A 238 -18.84 60.08 -92.22
C ALA A 238 -18.74 61.46 -92.89
N SER A 239 -18.69 62.55 -92.11
CA SER A 239 -18.47 63.91 -92.64
C SER A 239 -17.09 64.09 -93.29
N GLN A 240 -16.06 63.46 -92.73
CA GLN A 240 -14.72 63.46 -93.30
C GLN A 240 -14.65 62.64 -94.60
N LEU A 241 -15.35 61.51 -94.68
CA LEU A 241 -15.48 60.73 -95.93
C LEU A 241 -16.30 61.46 -96.98
N GLN A 242 -17.37 62.18 -96.61
CA GLN A 242 -18.12 63.02 -97.55
C GLN A 242 -17.25 64.14 -98.12
N SER A 243 -16.61 64.94 -97.25
CA SER A 243 -15.73 66.03 -97.71
C SER A 243 -14.50 65.52 -98.47
N GLN A 244 -13.97 64.33 -98.13
CA GLN A 244 -12.98 63.65 -98.97
C GLN A 244 -13.55 63.21 -100.33
N ASN A 245 -14.78 62.70 -100.39
CA ASN A 245 -15.42 62.34 -101.67
C ASN A 245 -15.70 63.58 -102.55
N GLU A 246 -16.11 64.71 -101.96
CA GLU A 246 -16.31 65.98 -102.67
C GLU A 246 -14.97 66.59 -103.13
N ALA A 247 -13.92 66.49 -102.30
CA ALA A 247 -12.56 66.88 -102.67
C ALA A 247 -11.96 65.95 -103.73
N ILE A 248 -12.21 64.64 -103.68
CA ILE A 248 -11.81 63.66 -104.69
C ILE A 248 -12.62 63.84 -105.97
N ALA A 249 -13.90 64.23 -105.91
CA ALA A 249 -14.68 64.60 -107.08
C ALA A 249 -14.08 65.84 -107.75
N SER A 250 -13.88 66.92 -106.99
CA SER A 250 -13.28 68.18 -107.47
C SER A 250 -11.85 68.00 -107.98
N GLN A 251 -11.04 67.22 -107.27
CA GLN A 251 -9.68 66.87 -107.68
C GLN A 251 -9.69 65.92 -108.87
N SER A 252 -10.59 64.95 -108.96
CA SER A 252 -10.67 64.07 -110.14
C SER A 252 -11.22 64.80 -111.35
N GLN A 253 -12.08 65.80 -111.20
CA GLN A 253 -12.58 66.65 -112.30
C GLN A 253 -11.47 67.57 -112.82
N SER A 254 -10.80 68.32 -111.94
CA SER A 254 -9.64 69.14 -112.31
C SER A 254 -8.43 68.31 -112.77
N ARG A 255 -8.26 67.08 -112.26
CA ARG A 255 -7.25 66.12 -112.72
C ARG A 255 -7.67 65.40 -114.00
N LEU A 256 -8.95 65.23 -114.31
CA LEU A 256 -9.45 64.78 -115.61
C LEU A 256 -9.33 65.87 -116.67
N GLU A 257 -9.40 67.14 -116.29
CA GLU A 257 -9.07 68.25 -117.18
C GLU A 257 -7.55 68.39 -117.37
N SER A 258 -6.78 68.24 -116.30
CA SER A 258 -5.32 68.16 -116.35
C SER A 258 -4.83 66.89 -117.06
N GLN A 259 -5.58 65.78 -117.02
CA GLN A 259 -5.33 64.54 -117.76
C GLN A 259 -6.00 64.53 -119.13
N ARG A 260 -6.96 65.39 -119.45
CA ARG A 260 -7.27 65.69 -120.86
C ARG A 260 -6.06 66.34 -121.51
N LYS A 261 -5.48 67.34 -120.84
CA LYS A 261 -4.21 67.98 -121.23
C LYS A 261 -3.02 67.00 -121.20
N ALA A 262 -2.91 66.16 -120.16
CA ALA A 262 -1.75 65.29 -119.95
C ALA A 262 -1.86 63.88 -120.56
N ILE A 263 -3.04 63.32 -120.84
CA ILE A 263 -3.19 62.10 -121.66
C ILE A 263 -3.00 62.47 -123.14
N ALA A 264 -3.40 63.69 -123.57
CA ALA A 264 -2.92 64.25 -124.83
C ALA A 264 -1.38 64.38 -124.88
N SER A 265 -0.69 64.40 -123.74
CA SER A 265 0.78 64.33 -123.65
C SER A 265 1.37 62.99 -123.14
N HIS A 266 0.56 61.96 -122.87
CA HIS A 266 0.99 60.70 -122.20
C HIS A 266 0.44 59.42 -122.85
N LEU A 267 -0.57 59.51 -123.72
CA LEU A 267 -0.62 58.66 -124.92
C LEU A 267 0.71 58.73 -125.70
N LYS A 268 1.44 59.84 -125.51
CA LYS A 268 2.81 60.09 -125.98
C LYS A 268 3.91 59.35 -125.20
N SER A 269 3.68 58.74 -124.01
CA SER A 269 4.78 58.26 -123.15
C SER A 269 4.50 57.13 -122.11
N GLN A 270 3.99 55.97 -122.55
CA GLN A 270 4.15 54.63 -121.89
C GLN A 270 3.29 54.37 -120.60
N ARG A 271 2.92 53.17 -120.09
CA ARG A 271 3.09 51.71 -120.43
C ARG A 271 4.07 50.83 -119.58
N LYS A 272 3.83 50.60 -118.24
CA LYS A 272 4.05 49.34 -117.40
C LYS A 272 4.06 49.57 -115.84
N ALA A 273 4.08 48.53 -114.96
CA ALA A 273 3.62 48.58 -113.53
C ALA A 273 4.10 47.50 -112.46
N ILE A 274 4.12 47.87 -111.14
CA ILE A 274 3.73 47.26 -109.78
C ILE A 274 4.06 45.77 -109.29
N ALA A 275 4.46 45.50 -107.99
CA ALA A 275 4.49 44.17 -107.21
C ALA A 275 4.79 44.22 -105.63
N SER A 276 4.55 43.16 -104.76
CA SER A 276 4.98 43.04 -103.28
C SER A 276 4.68 41.71 -102.42
N GLN A 277 5.15 41.57 -101.12
CA GLN A 277 4.65 40.78 -99.89
C GLN A 277 5.34 39.47 -99.20
N PRO A 278 5.00 38.97 -97.94
CA PRO A 278 5.83 38.10 -96.95
C PRO A 278 5.19 36.82 -96.16
N LYS A 279 5.75 36.27 -94.99
CA LYS A 279 5.17 35.55 -93.69
C LYS A 279 5.49 34.05 -93.14
N GLN A 280 5.33 33.71 -91.79
CA GLN A 280 4.84 32.43 -91.01
C GLN A 280 5.61 31.39 -89.99
N ILE A 281 4.92 30.41 -89.24
CA ILE A 281 5.25 29.65 -87.89
C ILE A 281 4.61 28.17 -87.56
N SER A 282 5.09 27.25 -86.60
CA SER A 282 4.45 25.94 -85.96
C SER A 282 5.21 25.21 -84.72
N LYS A 283 5.00 24.05 -83.94
CA LYS A 283 3.99 22.94 -83.47
C LYS A 283 4.48 21.87 -82.30
N PRO A 284 3.67 20.91 -81.64
CA PRO A 284 3.96 20.03 -80.37
C PRO A 284 3.62 18.43 -80.23
N VAL A 285 3.64 17.70 -79.01
CA VAL A 285 3.69 16.15 -78.75
C VAL A 285 3.10 15.42 -77.38
N PRO A 286 2.96 14.02 -77.16
CA PRO A 286 2.19 13.22 -76.05
C PRO A 286 2.78 11.96 -75.17
N THR A 287 1.99 11.04 -74.46
CA THR A 287 2.36 10.01 -73.33
C THR A 287 1.60 8.57 -73.14
N THR A 288 1.76 7.72 -72.03
CA THR A 288 1.41 6.21 -71.82
C THR A 288 0.73 5.67 -70.46
N ARG A 289 0.31 4.35 -70.30
CA ARG A 289 -0.58 3.68 -69.22
C ARG A 289 0.00 2.59 -68.19
N ILE A 290 -0.81 2.03 -67.25
CA ILE A 290 -0.64 0.89 -66.24
C ILE A 290 -1.98 0.15 -65.88
N LEU A 291 -1.98 -1.18 -65.58
CA LEU A 291 -3.14 -1.99 -65.10
C LEU A 291 -2.81 -3.00 -63.94
N SER A 292 -3.83 -3.51 -63.23
CA SER A 292 -3.77 -4.56 -62.18
C SER A 292 -4.52 -5.86 -62.55
N SER A 293 -4.29 -6.96 -61.82
CA SER A 293 -4.99 -8.25 -61.99
C SER A 293 -6.47 -8.21 -61.60
N SER A 294 -6.82 -7.37 -60.63
CA SER A 294 -8.21 -7.04 -60.26
C SER A 294 -8.91 -6.14 -61.29
N GLY A 295 -8.28 -5.83 -62.42
CA GLY A 295 -8.84 -5.07 -63.55
C GLY A 295 -8.69 -3.54 -63.47
N PHE A 296 -8.24 -2.98 -62.34
CA PHE A 296 -8.14 -1.53 -62.14
C PHE A 296 -6.94 -0.87 -62.84
N ASP A 297 -7.14 0.34 -63.37
CA ASP A 297 -6.14 1.16 -64.08
C ASP A 297 -5.56 2.24 -63.15
N TYR A 298 -4.27 2.11 -62.82
CA TYR A 298 -3.57 3.03 -61.92
C TYR A 298 -2.80 4.15 -62.65
N THR A 299 -3.02 4.33 -63.96
CA THR A 299 -2.39 5.39 -64.77
C THR A 299 -2.68 6.78 -64.21
N GLN A 300 -3.91 7.02 -63.75
CA GLN A 300 -4.32 8.31 -63.19
C GLN A 300 -3.55 8.62 -61.90
N LEU A 301 -3.55 7.72 -60.93
CA LEU A 301 -2.78 7.86 -59.69
C LEU A 301 -1.28 8.05 -59.96
N LYS A 302 -0.69 7.23 -60.84
CA LYS A 302 0.70 7.37 -61.30
C LYS A 302 0.98 8.75 -61.91
N ARG A 303 0.07 9.28 -62.73
CA ARG A 303 0.21 10.59 -63.39
C ARG A 303 0.20 11.72 -62.35
N LEU A 304 -0.75 11.68 -61.41
CA LEU A 304 -0.91 12.68 -60.34
C LEU A 304 0.28 12.68 -59.37
N LEU A 305 0.75 11.49 -58.97
CA LEU A 305 1.95 11.35 -58.15
C LEU A 305 3.21 11.81 -58.87
N LYS A 306 3.37 11.49 -60.16
CA LYS A 306 4.51 11.95 -60.97
C LYS A 306 4.50 13.48 -61.19
N SER A 307 3.34 14.12 -61.24
CA SER A 307 3.23 15.58 -61.35
C SER A 307 3.27 16.32 -60.00
N GLY A 308 3.43 15.61 -58.88
CA GLY A 308 3.41 16.20 -57.54
C GLY A 308 2.05 16.77 -57.13
N GLN A 309 0.96 16.32 -57.76
CA GLN A 309 -0.41 16.72 -57.46
C GLN A 309 -0.96 15.93 -56.26
N TRP A 310 -0.30 16.09 -55.11
CA TRP A 310 -0.49 15.27 -53.90
C TRP A 310 -1.92 15.18 -53.39
N LYS A 311 -2.70 16.27 -53.47
CA LYS A 311 -4.11 16.27 -53.04
C LYS A 311 -4.96 15.37 -53.94
N ALA A 312 -4.90 15.58 -55.25
CA ALA A 312 -5.61 14.75 -56.23
C ALA A 312 -5.15 13.29 -56.23
N ALA A 313 -3.88 13.03 -55.87
CA ALA A 313 -3.40 11.67 -55.66
C ALA A 313 -4.01 11.01 -54.41
N ASP A 314 -4.31 11.77 -53.35
CA ASP A 314 -4.99 11.28 -52.14
C ASP A 314 -6.47 10.97 -52.43
N GLU A 315 -7.18 11.89 -53.11
CA GLU A 315 -8.55 11.73 -53.63
C GLU A 315 -8.67 10.45 -54.50
N GLU A 316 -7.79 10.31 -55.51
CA GLU A 316 -7.80 9.15 -56.41
C GLU A 316 -7.38 7.86 -55.67
N THR A 317 -6.57 7.94 -54.61
CA THR A 317 -6.24 6.78 -53.75
C THR A 317 -7.45 6.30 -52.96
N ALA A 318 -8.20 7.21 -52.33
CA ALA A 318 -9.44 6.89 -51.62
C ALA A 318 -10.43 6.18 -52.57
N LYS A 319 -10.73 6.84 -53.70
CA LYS A 319 -11.62 6.33 -54.74
C LYS A 319 -11.20 4.95 -55.29
N MET A 320 -9.90 4.71 -55.50
CA MET A 320 -9.42 3.39 -55.93
C MET A 320 -9.56 2.33 -54.83
N MET A 321 -9.37 2.67 -53.56
CA MET A 321 -9.58 1.71 -52.46
C MET A 321 -11.07 1.34 -52.29
N LEU A 322 -12.00 2.29 -52.42
CA LEU A 322 -13.45 1.98 -52.45
C LEU A 322 -13.79 1.06 -53.62
N ALA A 323 -13.26 1.34 -54.82
CA ALA A 323 -13.55 0.56 -56.01
C ALA A 323 -13.01 -0.88 -55.90
N VAL A 324 -11.76 -1.05 -55.43
CA VAL A 324 -11.13 -2.36 -55.22
C VAL A 324 -11.83 -3.20 -54.15
N ALA A 325 -12.35 -2.58 -53.09
CA ALA A 325 -13.14 -3.25 -52.06
C ALA A 325 -14.62 -3.49 -52.47
N GLY A 326 -15.03 -3.10 -53.68
CA GLY A 326 -16.41 -3.23 -54.17
C GLY A 326 -17.40 -2.28 -53.49
N LYS A 327 -16.94 -1.24 -52.78
CA LYS A 327 -17.76 -0.33 -51.97
C LYS A 327 -18.09 0.99 -52.69
N THR A 328 -18.42 0.93 -53.97
CA THR A 328 -18.71 2.13 -54.80
C THR A 328 -19.98 2.90 -54.42
N GLN A 329 -20.79 2.38 -53.48
CA GLN A 329 -21.99 3.05 -52.92
C GLN A 329 -21.82 3.47 -51.45
N ARG A 330 -20.63 3.33 -50.87
CA ARG A 330 -20.30 3.83 -49.52
C ARG A 330 -19.04 4.67 -49.60
N GLU A 331 -18.94 5.70 -48.77
CA GLU A 331 -17.79 6.61 -48.78
C GLU A 331 -16.67 6.14 -47.83
N TYR A 332 -16.89 5.05 -47.09
CA TYR A 332 -15.96 4.49 -46.12
C TYR A 332 -15.68 2.99 -46.33
N LEU A 333 -14.55 2.54 -45.78
CA LEU A 333 -14.21 1.12 -45.60
C LEU A 333 -14.23 0.77 -44.11
N ASP A 334 -14.69 -0.44 -43.78
CA ASP A 334 -14.65 -0.97 -42.42
C ASP A 334 -13.43 -1.90 -42.16
N ASP A 335 -13.34 -2.43 -40.94
CA ASP A 335 -12.23 -3.30 -40.55
C ASP A 335 -12.17 -4.60 -41.37
N ASP A 336 -13.31 -5.14 -41.78
CA ASP A 336 -13.38 -6.41 -42.50
C ASP A 336 -13.10 -6.21 -44.00
N ASP A 337 -13.49 -5.06 -44.56
CA ASP A 337 -13.05 -4.63 -45.89
C ASP A 337 -11.53 -4.56 -46.00
N ILE A 338 -10.88 -3.93 -45.02
CA ILE A 338 -9.42 -3.82 -45.03
C ILE A 338 -8.74 -5.17 -44.77
N LYS A 339 -9.27 -6.02 -43.88
CA LYS A 339 -8.73 -7.39 -43.68
C LYS A 339 -8.79 -8.24 -44.95
N ASN A 340 -9.77 -8.01 -45.82
CA ASN A 340 -9.93 -8.76 -47.07
C ASN A 340 -9.29 -8.07 -48.29
N PHE A 341 -8.88 -6.81 -48.20
CA PHE A 341 -8.38 -5.99 -49.32
C PHE A 341 -7.29 -6.71 -50.16
N PRO A 342 -7.40 -6.78 -51.51
CA PRO A 342 -6.45 -7.47 -52.37
C PRO A 342 -4.99 -7.01 -52.21
N CYS A 343 -4.10 -7.95 -51.90
CA CYS A 343 -2.68 -7.66 -51.66
C CYS A 343 -1.93 -7.12 -52.90
N GLN A 344 -2.36 -7.45 -54.13
CA GLN A 344 -1.71 -6.92 -55.33
C GLN A 344 -2.00 -5.42 -55.51
N ASP A 345 -3.27 -5.03 -55.40
CA ASP A 345 -3.69 -3.64 -55.51
C ASP A 345 -3.11 -2.78 -54.38
N LEU A 346 -3.02 -3.32 -53.15
CA LEU A 346 -2.36 -2.66 -52.03
C LEU A 346 -0.85 -2.42 -52.29
N ARG A 347 -0.13 -3.39 -52.89
CA ARG A 347 1.27 -3.22 -53.33
C ARG A 347 1.41 -2.18 -54.44
N ILE A 348 0.45 -2.09 -55.37
CA ILE A 348 0.49 -1.11 -56.46
C ILE A 348 0.29 0.31 -55.91
N ILE A 349 -0.70 0.50 -55.04
CA ILE A 349 -0.97 1.81 -54.40
C ILE A 349 0.25 2.24 -53.56
N ASP A 350 0.71 1.39 -52.65
CA ASP A 350 1.86 1.71 -51.79
C ASP A 350 3.13 1.96 -52.61
N GLY A 351 3.44 1.06 -53.56
CA GLY A 351 4.62 1.17 -54.41
C GLY A 351 4.64 2.43 -55.28
N LEU A 352 3.48 2.92 -55.73
CA LEU A 352 3.38 4.21 -56.43
C LEU A 352 3.67 5.39 -55.49
N TRP A 353 3.08 5.41 -54.30
CA TRP A 353 3.31 6.46 -53.30
C TRP A 353 4.76 6.50 -52.82
N VAL A 354 5.33 5.35 -52.45
CA VAL A 354 6.74 5.22 -52.03
C VAL A 354 7.68 5.67 -53.15
N LYS A 355 7.45 5.22 -54.39
CA LYS A 355 8.32 5.55 -55.53
C LYS A 355 8.31 7.04 -55.88
N HIS A 356 7.14 7.68 -55.89
CA HIS A 356 7.02 9.08 -56.32
C HIS A 356 7.27 10.09 -55.20
N SER A 357 7.16 9.70 -53.93
CA SER A 357 7.49 10.54 -52.77
C SER A 357 8.96 10.49 -52.32
N ASN A 358 9.82 9.78 -53.05
CA ASN A 358 11.19 9.44 -52.63
C ASN A 358 11.20 8.73 -51.25
N GLY A 359 10.30 7.76 -51.07
CA GLY A 359 10.16 6.95 -49.86
C GLY A 359 9.64 7.70 -48.63
N ARG A 360 9.02 8.89 -48.78
CA ARG A 360 8.45 9.68 -47.67
C ARG A 360 7.01 9.33 -47.33
N PHE A 361 6.22 8.89 -48.30
CA PHE A 361 4.79 8.63 -48.22
C PHE A 361 4.48 7.19 -48.65
N GLY A 362 3.37 6.63 -48.15
CA GLY A 362 2.98 5.24 -48.37
C GLY A 362 2.45 4.59 -47.10
N PHE A 363 1.63 3.56 -47.26
CA PHE A 363 1.08 2.75 -46.18
C PHE A 363 2.16 1.90 -45.49
N SER A 364 3.17 1.42 -46.22
CA SER A 364 4.36 0.75 -45.65
C SER A 364 5.15 1.69 -44.74
N VAL A 365 5.25 2.97 -45.12
CA VAL A 365 5.89 4.03 -44.32
C VAL A 365 5.08 4.33 -43.06
N GLN A 366 3.75 4.45 -43.18
CA GLN A 366 2.83 4.64 -42.06
C GLN A 366 2.87 3.46 -41.07
N LYS A 367 2.82 2.22 -41.57
CA LYS A 367 2.97 0.97 -40.79
C LYS A 367 4.25 0.99 -39.95
N GLN A 368 5.38 1.40 -40.53
CA GLN A 368 6.65 1.48 -39.78
C GLN A 368 6.58 2.54 -38.66
N ILE A 369 5.98 3.70 -38.92
CA ILE A 369 5.82 4.76 -37.91
C ILE A 369 4.87 4.30 -36.80
N TYR A 370 3.76 3.65 -37.16
CA TYR A 370 2.78 3.06 -36.24
C TYR A 370 3.44 2.04 -35.29
N ILE A 371 4.26 1.13 -35.83
CA ILE A 371 5.06 0.18 -35.03
C ILE A 371 6.04 0.92 -34.12
N ASN A 372 6.79 1.90 -34.65
CA ASN A 372 7.75 2.69 -33.86
C ASN A 372 7.08 3.49 -32.73
N CYS A 373 5.80 3.88 -32.87
CA CYS A 373 5.04 4.53 -31.80
C CYS A 373 4.60 3.57 -30.67
N GLY A 374 4.69 2.26 -30.89
CA GLY A 374 4.25 1.17 -30.00
C GLY A 374 3.05 0.38 -30.50
N GLY A 375 2.53 0.67 -31.70
CA GLY A 375 1.36 0.02 -32.26
C GLY A 375 1.64 -1.41 -32.72
N LYS A 376 0.73 -2.34 -32.40
CA LYS A 376 0.80 -3.72 -32.89
C LYS A 376 0.02 -3.86 -34.20
N PRO A 377 0.59 -4.46 -35.27
CA PRO A 377 -0.11 -4.71 -36.52
C PRO A 377 -0.95 -6.00 -36.42
N ASP A 378 -1.88 -6.03 -35.47
CA ASP A 378 -2.75 -7.18 -35.15
C ASP A 378 -4.25 -6.90 -35.38
N GLY A 379 -4.60 -5.70 -35.89
CA GLY A 379 -5.98 -5.27 -36.10
C GLY A 379 -6.68 -4.75 -34.84
N SER A 380 -6.05 -4.83 -33.67
CA SER A 380 -6.60 -4.27 -32.42
C SER A 380 -6.34 -2.77 -32.32
N TYR A 381 -7.18 -2.04 -31.57
CA TYR A 381 -6.93 -0.61 -31.33
C TYR A 381 -5.83 -0.44 -30.27
N PRO A 382 -4.70 0.23 -30.56
CA PRO A 382 -3.56 0.32 -29.63
C PRO A 382 -3.76 1.31 -28.47
N GLY A 383 -4.97 1.83 -28.27
CA GLY A 383 -5.29 2.79 -27.22
C GLY A 383 -4.91 4.25 -27.55
N ASP A 384 -5.53 5.17 -26.82
CA ASP A 384 -5.46 6.61 -27.06
C ASP A 384 -4.02 7.17 -27.08
N THR A 385 -3.15 6.69 -26.21
CA THR A 385 -1.77 7.21 -26.06
C THR A 385 -0.91 6.92 -27.28
N ILE A 386 -0.94 5.69 -27.78
CA ILE A 386 -0.17 5.26 -28.97
C ILE A 386 -0.79 5.88 -30.23
N TRP A 387 -2.12 5.92 -30.30
CA TRP A 387 -2.84 6.57 -31.40
C TRP A 387 -2.51 8.06 -31.54
N LYS A 388 -2.56 8.82 -30.43
CA LYS A 388 -2.21 10.25 -30.39
C LYS A 388 -0.78 10.48 -30.86
N ARG A 389 0.19 9.71 -30.32
CA ARG A 389 1.61 9.76 -30.73
C ARG A 389 1.79 9.45 -32.22
N TYR A 390 1.13 8.43 -32.75
CA TYR A 390 1.17 8.10 -34.17
C TYR A 390 0.67 9.26 -35.05
N CYS A 391 -0.48 9.84 -34.71
CA CYS A 391 -1.04 10.98 -35.44
C CYS A 391 -0.18 12.26 -35.32
N ASP A 392 0.53 12.46 -34.21
CA ASP A 392 1.49 13.56 -34.07
C ASP A 392 2.70 13.33 -34.99
N GLU A 393 3.23 12.11 -35.05
CA GLU A 393 4.43 11.77 -35.82
C GLU A 393 4.19 11.90 -37.34
N VAL A 394 3.09 11.34 -37.86
CA VAL A 394 2.68 11.57 -39.27
C VAL A 394 2.12 12.98 -39.53
N GLY A 395 1.90 13.79 -38.49
CA GLY A 395 1.45 15.18 -38.61
C GLY A 395 -0.03 15.35 -38.96
N TRP A 396 -0.89 14.39 -38.63
CA TRP A 396 -2.35 14.54 -38.67
C TRP A 396 -2.92 15.26 -37.44
N ARG A 397 -2.07 15.61 -36.47
CA ARG A 397 -2.38 16.46 -35.32
C ARG A 397 -1.41 17.63 -35.23
N VAL A 398 -1.93 18.78 -34.79
CA VAL A 398 -1.17 20.01 -34.51
C VAL A 398 -1.72 20.62 -33.22
N ASN A 399 -0.85 20.99 -32.29
CA ASN A 399 -1.20 21.56 -30.98
C ASN A 399 -2.28 20.75 -30.21
N GLY A 400 -2.27 19.42 -30.37
CA GLY A 400 -3.20 18.50 -29.75
C GLY A 400 -4.48 18.20 -30.56
N SER A 401 -4.89 19.09 -31.45
CA SER A 401 -6.08 18.95 -32.30
C SER A 401 -5.80 18.14 -33.57
N TYR A 402 -6.78 17.38 -34.04
CA TYR A 402 -6.70 16.67 -35.33
C TYR A 402 -6.98 17.61 -36.49
N LEU A 403 -6.28 17.42 -37.61
CA LEU A 403 -6.54 18.14 -38.85
C LEU A 403 -7.78 17.55 -39.56
N SER A 404 -8.63 18.42 -40.10
CA SER A 404 -9.54 18.03 -41.18
C SER A 404 -8.75 17.83 -42.47
N TRP A 405 -9.29 17.03 -43.40
CA TRP A 405 -8.60 16.68 -44.64
C TRP A 405 -8.22 17.90 -45.49
N SER A 406 -9.13 18.87 -45.60
CA SER A 406 -8.90 20.15 -46.28
C SER A 406 -7.73 20.95 -45.71
N ASN A 407 -7.32 20.66 -44.48
CA ASN A 407 -6.20 21.31 -43.77
C ASN A 407 -4.93 20.44 -43.72
N CYS A 408 -4.90 19.27 -44.39
CA CYS A 408 -3.70 18.45 -44.53
C CYS A 408 -2.66 19.09 -45.47
N THR A 409 -1.37 18.80 -45.24
CA THR A 409 -0.26 19.39 -46.00
C THR A 409 0.03 18.57 -47.26
N PHE A 410 -0.66 18.88 -48.36
CA PHE A 410 -0.48 18.22 -49.66
C PHE A 410 0.78 18.70 -50.41
N SER A 411 1.95 18.48 -49.81
CA SER A 411 3.26 18.87 -50.36
C SER A 411 4.32 17.81 -50.08
N ALA A 412 5.32 17.68 -50.96
CA ALA A 412 6.48 16.82 -50.77
C ALA A 412 7.28 17.16 -49.49
N ALA A 413 7.13 18.38 -48.97
CA ALA A 413 7.73 18.83 -47.72
C ALA A 413 7.04 18.28 -46.45
N ALA A 414 5.84 17.69 -46.56
CA ALA A 414 5.08 17.17 -45.42
C ALA A 414 5.83 16.07 -44.64
N ARG A 415 5.40 15.80 -43.41
CA ARG A 415 6.04 14.81 -42.52
C ARG A 415 6.08 13.42 -43.15
N ARG A 416 7.07 12.60 -42.76
CA ARG A 416 7.16 11.20 -43.18
C ARG A 416 5.88 10.47 -42.79
N GLY A 417 5.28 9.73 -43.71
CA GLY A 417 3.99 9.06 -43.51
C GLY A 417 2.74 9.97 -43.53
N HIS A 418 2.85 11.29 -43.72
CA HIS A 418 1.69 12.20 -43.73
C HIS A 418 0.65 11.85 -44.81
N LEU A 419 1.10 11.26 -45.92
CA LEU A 419 0.27 10.77 -47.01
C LEU A 419 0.53 9.27 -47.25
N PRO A 420 -0.48 8.51 -47.74
CA PRO A 420 -1.85 8.95 -48.03
C PRO A 420 -2.64 9.22 -46.75
N ALA A 421 -3.34 10.35 -46.67
CA ALA A 421 -4.20 10.69 -45.54
C ALA A 421 -5.57 10.00 -45.66
N ILE A 422 -6.05 9.79 -46.90
CA ILE A 422 -7.26 9.05 -47.30
C ILE A 422 -8.54 9.41 -46.53
N ALA A 423 -8.60 10.58 -45.88
CA ALA A 423 -9.51 10.85 -44.76
C ALA A 423 -11.02 10.74 -45.05
N GLU A 424 -11.42 10.70 -46.33
CA GLU A 424 -12.77 10.38 -46.80
C GLU A 424 -13.17 8.93 -46.44
N LEU A 425 -12.27 7.95 -46.63
CA LEU A 425 -12.50 6.50 -46.36
C LEU A 425 -12.87 6.15 -44.91
N TRP A 426 -12.80 7.12 -44.01
CA TRP A 426 -12.90 6.95 -42.56
C TRP A 426 -14.10 7.73 -41.99
N GLY A 427 -15.03 8.14 -42.87
CA GLY A 427 -16.28 8.82 -42.56
C GLY A 427 -16.11 10.29 -42.20
N GLU A 428 -16.99 11.15 -42.72
CA GLU A 428 -17.11 12.53 -42.22
C GLU A 428 -17.63 12.58 -40.76
N VAL A 429 -17.30 13.69 -40.10
CA VAL A 429 -17.88 14.23 -38.85
C VAL A 429 -18.74 13.27 -38.00
N GLY A 430 -18.10 12.54 -37.08
CA GLY A 430 -18.82 11.90 -35.97
C GLY A 430 -18.04 10.79 -35.27
N VAL A 431 -17.65 9.73 -35.99
CA VAL A 431 -17.22 8.48 -35.36
C VAL A 431 -15.69 8.32 -35.32
N ILE A 432 -15.06 9.03 -34.38
CA ILE A 432 -13.62 8.90 -34.05
C ILE A 432 -13.20 7.42 -33.85
N GLY A 433 -14.12 6.56 -33.40
CA GLY A 433 -13.91 5.12 -33.22
C GLY A 433 -13.64 4.32 -34.50
N VAL A 434 -14.18 4.71 -35.66
CA VAL A 434 -13.95 3.98 -36.93
C VAL A 434 -12.53 4.25 -37.44
N ARG A 435 -12.15 5.54 -37.49
CA ARG A 435 -10.81 6.00 -37.92
C ARG A 435 -9.67 5.25 -37.22
N ARG A 436 -9.88 4.95 -35.94
CA ARG A 436 -8.93 4.32 -35.01
C ARG A 436 -8.63 2.85 -35.29
N ARG A 437 -9.60 2.07 -35.76
CA ARG A 437 -9.43 0.62 -35.96
C ARG A 437 -8.87 0.29 -37.34
N VAL A 438 -9.41 0.95 -38.36
CA VAL A 438 -9.08 0.72 -39.77
C VAL A 438 -7.57 0.92 -40.06
N VAL A 439 -6.84 1.75 -39.28
CA VAL A 439 -5.37 1.90 -39.42
C VAL A 439 -4.64 0.68 -38.89
N SER A 440 -5.09 0.09 -37.78
CA SER A 440 -4.52 -1.16 -37.25
C SER A 440 -4.85 -2.33 -38.17
N SER A 441 -6.08 -2.38 -38.69
CA SER A 441 -6.48 -3.33 -39.74
C SER A 441 -5.64 -3.19 -41.00
N LEU A 442 -5.27 -1.96 -41.41
CA LEU A 442 -4.38 -1.71 -42.56
C LEU A 442 -2.93 -2.09 -42.25
N ALA A 443 -2.41 -1.73 -41.07
CA ALA A 443 -1.09 -2.14 -40.60
C ALA A 443 -0.94 -3.67 -40.55
N HIS A 444 -1.99 -4.37 -40.09
CA HIS A 444 -2.09 -5.82 -40.11
C HIS A 444 -2.16 -6.35 -41.55
N ARG A 445 -3.01 -5.78 -42.41
CA ARG A 445 -3.16 -6.23 -43.81
C ARG A 445 -1.85 -6.15 -44.57
N LEU A 446 -1.11 -5.04 -44.45
CA LEU A 446 0.23 -4.88 -45.03
C LEU A 446 1.17 -6.03 -44.63
N VAL A 447 1.25 -6.35 -43.33
CA VAL A 447 2.03 -7.50 -42.83
C VAL A 447 1.59 -8.81 -43.48
N THR A 448 0.28 -9.12 -43.51
CA THR A 448 -0.23 -10.34 -44.16
C THR A 448 -0.01 -10.37 -45.68
N CYS A 449 0.13 -9.20 -46.31
CA CYS A 449 0.43 -9.05 -47.73
C CYS A 449 1.94 -8.98 -48.03
N SER A 450 2.81 -9.10 -47.03
CA SER A 450 4.27 -8.94 -47.13
C SER A 450 4.69 -7.57 -47.71
N ILE A 451 4.16 -6.51 -47.11
CA ILE A 451 4.40 -5.08 -47.41
C ILE A 451 4.81 -4.38 -46.12
#